data_AF-A0A559KFG2-F1
#
_entry.id   AF-A0A559KFG2-F1
#
_cell.length_a   1.000
_cell.length_b   1.000
_cell.length_c   1.000
_cell.angle_alpha   90.00
_cell.angle_beta   90.00
_cell.angle_gamma   90.00
#
_symmetry.space_group_name_H-M   'P 1'
#
loop_
_entity.id
_entity.type
_entity.pdbx_description
1 polymer ?
#
loop_
_entity_poly.entity_id
_entity_poly.type
_entity_poly.pdbx_seq_one_letter_code
_entity_poly.pdbx_strand_id
1 'polypeptide(L)' 'MNAESIVKANCISCHGDTLDGRGAANKNLQKVGAKLSKDQIANQINNGGNGMPGFKGKLKPEEVTAVADWLAAKK' A
#
# COMPACT_ATOMS: atom_id res chain seq x y z
N MET A 1 -7.13 8.15 11.85
CA MET A 1 -6.76 8.34 10.43
C MET A 1 -7.46 7.28 9.60
N ASN A 2 -7.95 7.62 8.41
CA ASN A 2 -8.64 6.66 7.55
C ASN A 2 -7.69 6.15 6.45
N ALA A 3 -7.15 4.93 6.65
CA ALA A 3 -6.25 4.29 5.70
C ALA A 3 -6.90 4.08 4.31
N GLU A 4 -8.21 3.78 4.27
CA GLU A 4 -8.94 3.57 3.03
C GLU A 4 -9.02 4.85 2.19
N SER A 5 -9.20 6.01 2.82
CA SER A 5 -9.16 7.30 2.14
C SER A 5 -7.79 7.57 1.52
N ILE A 6 -6.71 7.28 2.24
CA ILE A 6 -5.33 7.47 1.75
C ILE A 6 -5.07 6.54 0.55
N VAL A 7 -5.47 5.27 0.65
CA VAL A 7 -5.35 4.28 -0.42
C VAL A 7 -6.15 4.70 -1.66
N LYS A 8 -7.40 5.16 -1.48
CA LYS A 8 -8.23 5.67 -2.57
C LYS A 8 -7.63 6.91 -3.23
N ALA A 9 -7.01 7.80 -2.48
CA ALA A 9 -6.42 9.02 -3.05
C ALA A 9 -5.10 8.74 -3.78
N ASN A 10 -4.30 7.75 -3.35
CA ASN A 10 -2.90 7.63 -3.76
C ASN A 10 -2.53 6.31 -4.47
N CYS A 11 -3.30 5.23 -4.31
CA CYS A 11 -2.85 3.88 -4.65
C CYS A 11 -3.69 3.19 -5.74
N ILE A 12 -5.01 3.43 -5.76
CA ILE A 12 -5.97 2.70 -6.63
C ILE A 12 -5.72 2.90 -8.13
N SER A 13 -5.04 3.98 -8.52
CA SER A 13 -4.66 4.25 -9.92
C SER A 13 -3.79 3.14 -10.51
N CYS A 14 -3.00 2.46 -9.67
CA CYS A 14 -2.14 1.34 -10.05
C CYS A 14 -2.62 0.01 -9.47
N HIS A 15 -3.17 0.02 -8.26
CA HIS A 15 -3.53 -1.19 -7.52
C HIS A 15 -5.00 -1.61 -7.71
N GLY A 16 -5.82 -0.80 -8.39
CA GLY A 16 -7.24 -1.06 -8.59
C GLY A 16 -8.09 -0.68 -7.38
N ASP A 17 -9.36 -0.35 -7.61
CA ASP A 17 -10.30 0.05 -6.55
C ASP A 17 -10.60 -1.10 -5.57
N THR A 18 -10.50 -2.33 -6.07
CA THR A 18 -10.65 -3.59 -5.33
C THR A 18 -9.32 -4.14 -4.81
N LEU A 19 -8.22 -3.41 -5.05
CA LEU A 19 -6.84 -3.83 -4.75
C LEU A 19 -6.37 -5.08 -5.51
N ASP A 20 -7.06 -5.48 -6.57
CA ASP A 20 -6.76 -6.66 -7.38
C ASP A 20 -5.49 -6.52 -8.25
N GLY A 21 -4.89 -5.32 -8.29
CA GLY A 21 -3.72 -5.01 -9.10
C GLY A 21 -4.03 -4.84 -10.58
N ARG A 22 -5.30 -4.71 -10.97
CA ARG A 22 -5.76 -4.67 -12.38
C ARG A 22 -5.24 -5.85 -13.21
N GLY A 23 -5.22 -7.03 -12.60
CA GLY A 23 -4.69 -8.27 -13.21
C GLY A 23 -3.17 -8.44 -13.10
N ALA A 24 -2.43 -7.44 -12.61
CA ALA A 24 -0.99 -7.57 -12.38
C ALA A 24 -0.72 -8.12 -10.97
N ALA A 25 -0.22 -9.37 -10.90
CA ALA A 25 0.01 -10.07 -9.63
C ALA A 25 0.96 -9.33 -8.67
N ASN A 26 1.95 -8.61 -9.20
CA ASN A 26 2.89 -7.80 -8.41
C ASN A 26 2.27 -6.51 -7.84
N LYS A 27 1.08 -6.12 -8.32
CA LYS A 27 0.31 -4.97 -7.82
C LYS A 27 -0.90 -5.39 -6.98
N ASN A 28 -1.17 -6.69 -6.81
CA ASN A 28 -2.30 -7.14 -6.02
C ASN A 28 -2.01 -6.94 -4.51
N LEU A 29 -2.89 -6.21 -3.83
CA LEU A 29 -2.79 -5.93 -2.39
C LEU A 29 -3.89 -6.61 -1.56
N GLN A 30 -4.77 -7.41 -2.17
CA GLN A 30 -5.90 -8.03 -1.46
C GLN A 30 -5.46 -8.97 -0.34
N LYS A 31 -4.27 -9.58 -0.46
CA LYS A 31 -3.69 -10.52 0.50
C LYS A 31 -2.23 -10.21 0.81
N VAL A 32 -1.85 -8.93 0.73
CA VAL A 32 -0.43 -8.53 0.91
C VAL A 32 0.07 -8.83 2.32
N GLY A 33 -0.79 -8.74 3.34
CA GLY A 33 -0.47 -9.08 4.72
C GLY A 33 -0.21 -10.57 4.99
N ALA A 34 -0.52 -11.45 4.03
CA ALA A 34 -0.09 -12.84 4.08
C ALA A 34 1.38 -13.03 3.64
N LYS A 35 1.95 -12.05 2.93
CA LYS A 35 3.29 -12.11 2.33
C LYS A 35 4.28 -11.14 2.98
N LEU A 36 3.81 -9.98 3.39
CA LEU A 36 4.62 -8.90 3.94
C LEU A 36 4.14 -8.50 5.33
N SER A 37 5.09 -8.19 6.21
CA SER A 37 4.80 -7.56 7.50
C SER A 37 4.45 -6.08 7.34
N LYS A 38 3.87 -5.49 8.39
CA LYS A 38 3.63 -4.04 8.47
C LYS A 38 4.88 -3.23 8.12
N ASP A 39 6.03 -3.56 8.70
CA ASP A 39 7.27 -2.80 8.49
C ASP A 39 7.77 -2.92 7.05
N GLN A 40 7.64 -4.10 6.44
CA GLN A 40 7.96 -4.31 5.03
C GLN A 40 7.04 -3.50 4.12
N ILE A 41 5.74 -3.43 4.42
CA ILE A 41 4.78 -2.61 3.67
C ILE A 41 5.10 -1.12 3.84
N ALA A 42 5.35 -0.65 5.06
CA ALA A 42 5.73 0.73 5.32
C ALA A 42 7.03 1.11 4.58
N ASN A 43 8.01 0.21 4.55
CA ASN A 43 9.24 0.40 3.79
C ASN A 43 9.00 0.48 2.28
N GLN A 44 8.14 -0.40 1.74
CA GLN A 44 7.74 -0.39 0.33
C GLN A 44 6.99 0.88 -0.05
N ILE A 45 6.10 1.40 0.81
CA ILE A 45 5.38 2.65 0.58
C ILE A 45 6.36 3.84 0.57
N ASN A 46 7.28 3.89 1.52
CA ASN A 46 8.25 4.99 1.60
C ASN A 46 9.19 5.03 0.40
N ASN A 47 9.77 3.89 0.04
CA ASN A 47 10.86 3.83 -0.93
C ASN A 47 10.40 3.50 -2.36
N GLY A 48 9.21 2.93 -2.52
CA GLY A 48 8.73 2.44 -3.81
C GLY A 48 9.52 1.24 -4.30
N GLY A 49 9.52 1.01 -5.61
CA GLY A 49 10.24 -0.08 -6.28
C GLY A 49 9.41 -0.81 -7.34
N ASN A 50 10.07 -1.45 -8.31
CA ASN A 50 9.40 -2.21 -9.39
C ASN A 50 8.29 -1.41 -10.13
N GLY A 51 8.52 -0.11 -10.36
CA GLY A 51 7.56 0.80 -10.99
C GLY A 51 6.55 1.44 -10.03
N MET A 52 6.58 1.14 -8.72
CA MET A 52 5.85 1.88 -7.70
C MET A 52 6.66 3.11 -7.26
N PRO A 53 6.09 4.33 -7.28
CA PRO A 53 6.76 5.51 -6.78
C PRO A 53 6.92 5.46 -5.25
N GLY A 54 8.00 6.03 -4.73
CA GLY A 54 8.15 6.25 -3.29
C GLY A 54 7.27 7.40 -2.79
N PHE A 55 6.71 7.23 -1.60
CA PHE A 55 5.85 8.21 -0.93
C PHE A 55 6.52 8.91 0.25
N LYS A 56 7.81 8.64 0.51
CA LYS A 56 8.59 9.36 1.53
C LYS A 56 8.53 10.87 1.25
N GLY A 57 8.06 11.65 2.24
CA GLY A 57 7.88 13.09 2.12
C GLY A 57 6.62 13.54 1.37
N LYS A 58 5.88 12.62 0.75
CA LYS A 58 4.54 12.89 0.18
C LYS A 58 3.43 12.54 1.16
N LEU A 59 3.61 11.45 1.89
CA LEU A 59 2.75 11.04 3.00
C LEU A 59 3.47 11.31 4.33
N LYS A 60 2.71 11.66 5.35
CA LYS A 60 3.23 11.77 6.71
C LYS A 60 3.58 10.38 7.25
N PRO A 61 4.54 10.26 8.19
CA PRO A 61 4.90 8.97 8.77
C PRO A 61 3.69 8.21 9.34
N GLU A 62 2.81 8.92 10.04
CA GLU A 62 1.56 8.39 10.60
C GLU A 62 0.56 7.88 9.55
N GLU A 63 0.49 8.51 8.38
CA GLU A 63 -0.34 8.06 7.26
C GLU A 63 0.21 6.77 6.66
N VAL A 64 1.53 6.69 6.49
CA VAL A 64 2.21 5.46 6.02
C VAL A 64 1.98 4.33 7.02
N THR A 65 2.15 4.58 8.32
CA THR A 65 1.90 3.59 9.35
C THR A 65 0.45 3.08 9.33
N ALA A 66 -0.53 3.98 9.21
CA ALA A 66 -1.94 3.61 9.16
C ALA A 66 -2.27 2.74 7.93
N VAL A 67 -1.74 3.09 6.75
CA VAL A 67 -1.92 2.28 5.53
C VAL A 67 -1.23 0.92 5.65
N ALA A 68 -0.01 0.89 6.19
CA ALA A 68 0.75 -0.34 6.38
C ALA A 68 0.06 -1.30 7.34
N ASP A 69 -0.46 -0.81 8.47
CA ASP A 69 -1.26 -1.62 9.42
C ASP A 69 -2.50 -2.21 8.75
N TRP A 70 -3.24 -1.37 8.01
CA TRP A 70 -4.47 -1.79 7.36
C TRP A 70 -4.22 -2.83 6.25
N LEU A 71 -3.13 -2.69 5.48
CA LEU A 71 -2.73 -3.67 4.47
C LEU A 71 -2.18 -4.96 5.10
N ALA A 72 -1.43 -4.88 6.19
CA ALA A 72 -0.90 -6.05 6.90
C ALA A 72 -2.02 -6.94 7.50
N ALA A 73 -3.18 -6.35 7.82
CA ALA A 73 -4.35 -7.09 8.28
C ALA A 73 -5.06 -7.89 7.16
N LYS A 74 -4.77 -7.62 5.88
CA LYS A 74 -5.40 -8.29 4.73
C LYS A 74 -4.63 -9.55 4.33
N LYS A 75 -5.17 -10.72 4.65
CA LYS A 75 -4.55 -12.04 4.45
C LYS A 75 -5.37 -12.92 3.52
#